data_AF-A0A645ACD0-F1
#
_entry.id   AF-A0A645ACD0-F1
#
_cell.length_a   1.000
_cell.length_b   1.000
_cell.length_c   1.000
_cell.angle_alpha   90.00
_cell.angle_beta   90.00
_cell.angle_gamma   90.00
#
_symmetry.space_group_name_H-M   'P 1'
#
loop_
_entity.id
_entity.type
_entity.pdbx_description
1 polymer ?
#
loop_
_entity_poly.entity_id
_entity_poly.type
_entity_poly.pdbx_seq_one_letter_code
_entity_poly.pdbx_strand_id
1 'polypeptide(L)'
;MLNASKVFFGLIIGILFAKIAGPGAALLGVTPLAMISAMSNSNGGLFTALASKYGDESDVGAIAVVSSNDGPFFEMMFMGIAGVATIPLMSLVAVIVPIIAGMILGNLDDKFRDFLKPGMFIAIFTFSFPLGAGLSFQTIIKAGVPGILLGLMTLIVTGVPSYFVYKWLVPKKMRRTAAVGAGVGTTAGNAIATPAAIAAVDPSWLPFAEQATVQVAASIIVTAILVPFLVDFFYRWELKRGLVNEHAITASVKVDAAGQQL
;
A
#
# COMPACT_ATOMS: atom_id res chain seq x y z
N MET A 1 4.10 -1.43 11.78
CA MET A 1 4.73 -2.70 11.37
C MET A 1 4.30 -3.13 9.98
N LEU A 2 3.00 -3.26 9.72
CA LEU A 2 2.48 -3.60 8.38
C LEU A 2 3.03 -2.68 7.29
N ASN A 3 2.92 -1.36 7.49
CA ASN A 3 3.45 -0.37 6.55
C ASN A 3 4.95 -0.57 6.25
N ALA A 4 5.77 -0.63 7.30
CA ALA A 4 7.21 -0.84 7.17
C ALA A 4 7.53 -2.16 6.44
N SER A 5 6.82 -3.25 6.73
CA SER A 5 7.02 -4.53 6.05
C SER A 5 6.69 -4.44 4.56
N LYS A 6 5.58 -3.79 4.21
CA LYS A 6 5.13 -3.59 2.83
C LYS A 6 6.15 -2.80 2.03
N VAL A 7 6.55 -1.63 2.56
CA VAL A 7 7.57 -0.77 1.94
C VAL A 7 8.89 -1.53 1.78
N PHE A 8 9.35 -2.20 2.84
CA PHE A 8 10.63 -2.91 2.81
C PHE A 8 10.64 -4.05 1.78
N PHE A 9 9.68 -4.99 1.85
CA PHE A 9 9.62 -6.11 0.92
C PHE A 9 9.29 -5.68 -0.51
N GLY A 10 8.48 -4.62 -0.67
CA GLY A 10 8.11 -4.08 -1.96
C GLY A 10 9.29 -3.43 -2.68
N LEU A 11 10.06 -2.61 -1.97
CA LEU A 11 11.17 -1.87 -2.55
C LEU A 11 12.42 -2.73 -2.75
N ILE A 12 12.73 -3.64 -1.81
CA ILE A 12 14.01 -4.35 -1.84
C ILE A 12 14.19 -5.18 -3.12
N ILE A 13 13.13 -5.84 -3.60
CA ILE A 13 13.21 -6.67 -4.81
C ILE A 13 13.39 -5.79 -6.05
N GLY A 14 12.57 -4.76 -6.22
CA GLY A 14 12.63 -3.88 -7.38
C GLY A 14 13.94 -3.10 -7.45
N ILE A 15 14.43 -2.61 -6.31
CA ILE A 15 15.69 -1.86 -6.22
C ILE A 15 16.90 -2.75 -6.41
N LEU A 16 16.91 -3.93 -5.77
CA LEU A 16 17.99 -4.88 -5.98
C LEU A 16 18.04 -5.24 -7.47
N PHE A 17 16.91 -5.59 -8.07
CA PHE A 17 16.83 -5.92 -9.49
C PHE A 17 17.32 -4.76 -10.39
N ALA A 18 16.89 -3.53 -10.13
CA ALA A 18 17.39 -2.33 -10.82
C ALA A 18 18.92 -2.17 -10.70
N LYS A 19 19.48 -2.47 -9.53
CA LYS A 19 20.91 -2.30 -9.25
C LYS A 19 21.79 -3.35 -9.94
N ILE A 20 21.37 -4.62 -9.98
CA ILE A 20 22.13 -5.71 -10.62
C ILE A 20 21.91 -5.77 -12.13
N ALA A 21 20.68 -5.56 -12.60
CA ALA A 21 20.32 -5.75 -14.00
C ALA A 21 20.18 -4.44 -14.80
N GLY A 22 20.08 -3.30 -14.10
CA GLY A 22 19.89 -1.98 -14.70
C GLY A 22 18.42 -1.59 -14.87
N PRO A 23 18.15 -0.30 -15.17
CA PRO A 23 16.79 0.24 -15.27
C PRO A 23 15.99 -0.32 -16.46
N GLY A 24 16.67 -0.72 -17.54
CA GLY A 24 16.06 -1.33 -18.73
C GLY A 24 15.90 -2.84 -18.68
N ALA A 25 16.27 -3.50 -17.58
CA ALA A 25 16.05 -4.93 -17.42
C ALA A 25 14.56 -5.27 -17.29
N ALA A 26 14.21 -6.52 -17.55
CA ALA A 26 12.86 -7.01 -17.32
C ALA A 26 12.90 -8.47 -16.83
N LEU A 27 12.33 -8.73 -15.66
CA LEU A 27 12.19 -10.09 -15.13
C LEU A 27 10.87 -10.67 -15.62
N LEU A 28 10.92 -11.63 -16.53
CA LEU A 28 9.72 -12.17 -17.19
C LEU A 28 8.84 -11.06 -17.82
N GLY A 29 9.49 -9.98 -18.29
CA GLY A 29 8.84 -8.80 -18.85
C GLY A 29 8.43 -7.73 -17.84
N VAL A 30 8.53 -7.97 -16.53
CA VAL A 30 8.23 -6.98 -15.48
C VAL A 30 9.42 -6.06 -15.26
N THR A 31 9.22 -4.74 -15.37
CA THR A 31 10.31 -3.77 -15.24
C THR A 31 10.60 -3.44 -13.77
N PRO A 32 11.86 -3.08 -13.41
CA PRO A 32 12.19 -2.66 -12.05
C PRO A 32 11.35 -1.49 -11.56
N LEU A 33 11.09 -0.51 -12.44
CA LEU A 33 10.26 0.66 -12.09
C LEU A 33 8.81 0.26 -11.76
N ALA A 34 8.27 -0.73 -12.46
CA ALA A 34 6.95 -1.28 -12.18
C ALA A 34 6.92 -2.04 -10.85
N MET A 35 7.95 -2.84 -10.55
CA MET A 35 8.09 -3.53 -9.26
C MET A 35 8.15 -2.53 -8.11
N ILE A 36 9.04 -1.54 -8.21
CA ILE A 36 9.21 -0.49 -7.21
C ILE A 36 7.87 0.21 -6.97
N SER A 37 7.21 0.66 -8.03
CA SER A 37 5.96 1.41 -7.93
C SER A 37 4.78 0.59 -7.40
N ALA A 38 4.59 -0.63 -7.90
CA ALA A 38 3.41 -1.44 -7.57
C ALA A 38 3.52 -2.13 -6.20
N MET A 39 4.73 -2.54 -5.81
CA MET A 39 4.91 -3.40 -4.65
C MET A 39 5.07 -2.61 -3.34
N SER A 40 5.55 -1.37 -3.38
CA SER A 40 5.68 -0.50 -2.19
C SER A 40 4.38 0.13 -1.71
N ASN A 41 3.41 0.33 -2.61
CA ASN A 41 2.13 0.99 -2.34
C ASN A 41 1.04 -0.02 -1.94
N SER A 42 0.03 0.40 -1.17
CA SER A 42 -1.04 -0.49 -0.72
C SER A 42 -2.42 0.15 -0.82
N ASN A 43 -3.41 -0.57 -1.36
CA ASN A 43 -4.76 -0.03 -1.51
C ASN A 43 -5.43 0.13 -0.14
N GLY A 44 -5.42 1.35 0.37
CA GLY A 44 -5.97 1.69 1.67
C GLY A 44 -7.48 1.40 1.82
N GLY A 45 -8.27 1.64 0.78
CA GLY A 45 -9.70 1.35 0.78
C GLY A 45 -9.99 -0.14 0.89
N LEU A 46 -9.28 -0.95 0.10
CA LEU A 46 -9.41 -2.40 0.14
C LEU A 46 -8.88 -2.99 1.46
N PHE A 47 -7.76 -2.47 1.97
CA PHE A 47 -7.24 -2.86 3.29
C PHE A 47 -8.28 -2.58 4.39
N THR A 48 -8.87 -1.38 4.40
CA THR A 48 -9.88 -0.99 5.39
C THR A 48 -11.10 -1.91 5.33
N ALA A 49 -11.60 -2.22 4.13
CA ALA A 49 -12.73 -3.14 3.98
C ALA A 49 -12.42 -4.56 4.51
N LEU A 50 -11.21 -5.06 4.26
CA LEU A 50 -10.75 -6.36 4.77
C LEU A 50 -10.55 -6.34 6.29
N ALA A 51 -9.98 -5.26 6.83
CA ALA A 51 -9.81 -5.06 8.27
C ALA A 51 -11.16 -4.97 8.97
N SER A 52 -12.13 -4.23 8.44
CA SER A 52 -13.50 -4.16 8.99
C SER A 52 -14.21 -5.51 8.98
N LYS A 53 -13.94 -6.36 7.97
CA LYS A 53 -14.56 -7.68 7.86
C LYS A 53 -13.93 -8.71 8.79
N TYR A 54 -12.60 -8.79 8.83
CA TYR A 54 -11.87 -9.89 9.48
C TYR A 54 -11.17 -9.48 10.79
N GLY A 55 -10.76 -8.21 10.90
CA GLY A 55 -9.97 -7.68 12.01
C GLY A 55 -10.80 -7.06 13.12
N ASP A 56 -10.17 -6.11 13.80
CA ASP A 56 -10.74 -5.28 14.86
C ASP A 56 -10.55 -3.76 14.61
N GLU A 57 -11.04 -2.93 15.52
CA GLU A 57 -10.97 -1.45 15.38
C GLU A 57 -9.54 -0.93 15.27
N SER A 58 -8.58 -1.58 15.90
CA SER A 58 -7.17 -1.18 15.82
C SER A 58 -6.58 -1.47 14.45
N ASP A 59 -6.98 -2.59 13.83
CA ASP A 59 -6.63 -2.92 12.45
C ASP A 59 -7.23 -1.92 11.46
N VAL A 60 -8.49 -1.51 11.67
CA VAL A 60 -9.15 -0.48 10.85
C VAL A 60 -8.42 0.86 11.01
N GLY A 61 -8.09 1.26 12.23
CA GLY A 61 -7.35 2.49 12.53
C GLY A 61 -5.92 2.51 11.97
N ALA A 62 -5.32 1.34 11.70
CA ALA A 62 -3.98 1.26 11.12
C ALA A 62 -3.89 1.87 9.71
N ILE A 63 -5.03 2.10 9.03
CA ILE A 63 -5.07 2.71 7.70
C ILE A 63 -4.31 4.03 7.63
N ALA A 64 -4.39 4.87 8.67
CA ALA A 64 -3.72 6.18 8.69
C ALA A 64 -2.20 6.06 8.58
N VAL A 65 -1.62 4.97 9.10
CA VAL A 65 -0.18 4.70 8.98
C VAL A 65 0.13 3.95 7.69
N VAL A 66 -0.73 3.02 7.28
CA VAL A 66 -0.57 2.26 6.03
C VAL A 66 -0.58 3.18 4.81
N SER A 67 -1.48 4.17 4.78
CA SER A 67 -1.57 5.15 3.69
C SER A 67 -0.36 6.08 3.59
N SER A 68 0.59 6.03 4.53
CA SER A 68 1.84 6.80 4.36
C SER A 68 2.75 6.23 3.27
N ASN A 69 2.58 4.95 2.89
CA ASN A 69 3.29 4.40 1.74
C ASN A 69 2.69 4.78 0.38
N ASP A 70 1.55 5.45 0.38
CA ASP A 70 0.83 5.80 -0.82
C ASP A 70 1.44 7.08 -1.44
N GLY A 71 2.31 6.89 -2.42
CA GLY A 71 2.97 7.97 -3.16
C GLY A 71 4.49 7.79 -3.26
N PRO A 72 5.17 8.57 -4.14
CA PRO A 72 6.53 8.28 -4.58
C PRO A 72 7.63 8.52 -3.54
N PHE A 73 7.29 8.85 -2.29
CA PHE A 73 8.26 9.25 -1.28
C PHE A 73 9.26 8.14 -0.97
N PHE A 74 8.76 6.95 -0.59
CA PHE A 74 9.63 5.85 -0.18
C PHE A 74 10.41 5.29 -1.37
N GLU A 75 9.80 5.25 -2.55
CA GLU A 75 10.43 4.85 -3.81
C GLU A 75 11.60 5.77 -4.12
N MET A 76 11.36 7.07 -4.20
CA MET A 76 12.41 8.07 -4.46
C MET A 76 13.50 8.01 -3.40
N MET A 77 13.14 7.93 -2.12
CA MET A 77 14.12 7.86 -1.03
C MET A 77 15.02 6.63 -1.16
N PHE A 78 14.43 5.43 -1.31
CA PHE A 78 15.23 4.22 -1.40
C PHE A 78 16.00 4.13 -2.73
N MET A 79 15.43 4.61 -3.84
CA MET A 79 16.13 4.65 -5.14
C MET A 79 17.36 5.57 -5.07
N GLY A 80 17.23 6.73 -4.41
CA GLY A 80 18.34 7.64 -4.14
C GLY A 80 19.40 7.00 -3.23
N ILE A 81 19.00 6.41 -2.09
CA ILE A 81 19.92 5.74 -1.15
C ILE A 81 20.66 4.58 -1.82
N ALA A 82 19.97 3.79 -2.65
CA ALA A 82 20.55 2.63 -3.31
C ALA A 82 21.48 3.00 -4.48
N GLY A 83 21.42 4.26 -4.93
CA GLY A 83 22.17 4.79 -6.07
C GLY A 83 21.61 4.37 -7.43
N VAL A 84 20.32 3.99 -7.50
CA VAL A 84 19.66 3.59 -8.76
C VAL A 84 18.93 4.74 -9.44
N ALA A 85 18.73 5.87 -8.75
CA ALA A 85 18.19 7.10 -9.33
C ALA A 85 18.84 8.33 -8.71
N THR A 86 18.89 9.42 -9.48
CA THR A 86 19.37 10.72 -9.03
C THR A 86 18.22 11.53 -8.45
N ILE A 87 18.01 11.42 -7.15
CA ILE A 87 16.90 12.07 -6.45
C ILE A 87 17.43 13.28 -5.65
N PRO A 88 17.10 14.52 -6.05
CA PRO A 88 17.42 15.71 -5.27
C PRO A 88 16.73 15.68 -3.90
N LEU A 89 17.43 16.08 -2.84
CA LEU A 89 16.85 16.15 -1.49
C LEU A 89 15.60 17.04 -1.45
N MET A 90 15.58 18.12 -2.23
CA MET A 90 14.43 19.01 -2.33
C MET A 90 13.18 18.33 -2.88
N SER A 91 13.32 17.31 -3.74
CA SER A 91 12.18 16.52 -4.21
C SER A 91 11.57 15.69 -3.09
N LEU A 92 12.40 15.12 -2.20
CA LEU A 92 11.93 14.39 -1.02
C LEU A 92 11.23 15.32 -0.02
N VAL A 93 11.80 16.51 0.20
CA VAL A 93 11.19 17.55 1.06
C VAL A 93 9.82 17.96 0.51
N ALA A 94 9.71 18.19 -0.81
CA ALA A 94 8.45 18.59 -1.44
C ALA A 94 7.32 17.56 -1.23
N VAL A 95 7.63 16.26 -1.17
CA VAL A 95 6.63 15.21 -0.92
C VAL A 95 6.24 15.12 0.57
N ILE A 96 7.16 15.39 1.50
CA ILE A 96 6.88 15.36 2.95
C ILE A 96 6.10 16.59 3.43
N VAL A 97 6.38 17.77 2.87
CA VAL A 97 5.83 19.06 3.35
C VAL A 97 4.30 19.04 3.53
N PRO A 98 3.49 18.54 2.58
CA PRO A 98 2.03 18.45 2.75
C PRO A 98 1.62 17.58 3.95
N ILE A 99 2.35 16.49 4.22
CA ILE A 99 2.08 15.59 5.36
C ILE A 99 2.36 16.32 6.67
N ILE A 100 3.51 17.00 6.78
CA ILE A 100 3.86 17.78 7.97
C ILE A 100 2.86 18.92 8.19
N ALA A 101 2.50 19.66 7.14
CA ALA A 101 1.52 20.72 7.23
C ALA A 101 0.16 20.19 7.74
N GLY A 102 -0.31 19.06 7.20
CA GLY A 102 -1.53 18.40 7.66
C GLY A 102 -1.45 17.97 9.13
N MET A 103 -0.33 17.39 9.57
CA MET A 103 -0.10 17.00 10.97
C MET A 103 -0.09 18.21 11.91
N ILE A 104 0.56 19.31 11.52
CA ILE A 104 0.60 20.53 12.33
C ILE A 104 -0.81 21.11 12.46
N LEU A 105 -1.50 21.31 11.33
CA LEU A 105 -2.86 21.88 11.34
C LEU A 105 -3.84 21.03 12.14
N GLY A 106 -3.78 19.69 12.00
CA GLY A 106 -4.66 18.78 12.71
C GLY A 106 -4.40 18.68 14.22
N ASN A 107 -3.20 19.06 14.69
CA ASN A 107 -2.87 19.10 16.12
C ASN A 107 -3.03 20.50 16.75
N LEU A 108 -3.03 21.57 15.95
CA LEU A 108 -3.16 22.94 16.46
C LEU A 108 -4.61 23.35 16.74
N ASP A 109 -5.59 22.78 16.03
CA ASP A 109 -6.99 23.16 16.18
C ASP A 109 -7.93 21.97 15.92
N ASP A 110 -8.64 21.55 16.97
CA ASP A 110 -9.63 20.47 16.91
C ASP A 110 -10.77 20.76 15.93
N LYS A 111 -11.11 22.04 15.69
CA LYS A 111 -12.11 22.43 14.68
C LYS A 111 -11.60 22.19 13.27
N PHE A 112 -10.32 22.44 12.99
CA PHE A 112 -9.72 22.10 11.70
C PHE A 112 -9.67 20.59 11.51
N ARG A 113 -9.33 19.83 12.55
CA ARG A 113 -9.36 18.37 12.52
C ARG A 113 -10.77 17.83 12.23
N ASP A 114 -11.78 18.33 12.92
CA ASP A 114 -13.17 17.90 12.72
C ASP A 114 -13.73 18.35 11.36
N PHE A 115 -13.33 19.52 10.88
CA PHE A 115 -13.65 19.99 9.53
C PHE A 115 -13.03 19.10 8.44
N LEU A 116 -11.80 18.63 8.64
CA LEU A 116 -11.06 17.78 7.68
C LEU A 116 -11.38 16.28 7.79
N LYS A 117 -11.93 15.81 8.92
CA LYS A 117 -12.30 14.40 9.16
C LYS A 117 -13.12 13.79 8.00
N PRO A 118 -14.20 14.43 7.50
CA PRO A 118 -14.96 13.91 6.35
C PRO A 118 -14.16 13.88 5.05
N GLY A 119 -13.13 14.73 4.94
CA GLY A 119 -12.28 14.86 3.76
C GLY A 119 -11.59 13.54 3.38
N MET A 120 -11.22 12.71 4.35
CA MET A 120 -10.65 11.38 4.08
C MET A 120 -11.64 10.48 3.36
N PHE A 121 -12.90 10.41 3.82
CA PHE A 121 -13.93 9.58 3.19
C PHE A 121 -14.30 10.11 1.80
N ILE A 122 -14.42 11.43 1.67
CA ILE A 122 -14.68 12.09 0.38
C ILE A 122 -13.54 11.80 -0.60
N ALA A 123 -12.28 11.95 -0.17
CA ALA A 123 -11.11 11.64 -0.99
C ALA A 123 -11.04 10.16 -1.38
N ILE A 124 -11.31 9.24 -0.45
CA ILE A 124 -11.38 7.81 -0.76
C ILE A 124 -12.45 7.55 -1.81
N PHE A 125 -13.65 8.13 -1.68
CA PHE A 125 -14.73 7.95 -2.65
C PHE A 125 -14.41 8.57 -4.02
N THR A 126 -14.00 9.84 -4.05
CA THR A 126 -13.68 10.56 -5.30
C THR A 126 -12.43 10.04 -5.98
N PHE A 127 -11.54 9.37 -5.26
CA PHE A 127 -10.38 8.68 -5.84
C PHE A 127 -10.73 7.24 -6.29
N SER A 128 -11.42 6.48 -5.45
CA SER A 128 -11.68 5.06 -5.69
C SER A 128 -12.75 4.81 -6.74
N PHE A 129 -13.76 5.68 -6.86
CA PHE A 129 -14.81 5.53 -7.87
C PHE A 129 -14.27 5.72 -9.30
N PRO A 130 -13.56 6.82 -9.64
CA PRO A 130 -12.92 6.96 -10.95
C PRO A 130 -11.84 5.93 -11.20
N LEU A 131 -11.08 5.53 -10.16
CA LEU A 131 -10.12 4.43 -10.30
C LEU A 131 -10.83 3.15 -10.73
N GLY A 132 -11.89 2.74 -10.01
CA GLY A 132 -12.70 1.57 -10.32
C GLY A 132 -13.36 1.65 -11.70
N ALA A 133 -13.95 2.80 -12.05
CA ALA A 133 -14.54 3.04 -13.36
C ALA A 133 -13.48 3.07 -14.49
N GLY A 134 -12.26 3.48 -14.18
CA GLY A 134 -11.11 3.48 -15.09
C GLY A 134 -10.42 2.12 -15.22
N LEU A 135 -10.69 1.16 -14.31
CA LEU A 135 -10.19 -0.22 -14.43
C LEU A 135 -10.89 -0.89 -15.61
N SER A 136 -10.17 -1.00 -16.73
CA SER A 136 -10.63 -1.70 -17.92
C SER A 136 -9.92 -3.05 -18.04
N PHE A 137 -10.67 -4.10 -18.41
CA PHE A 137 -10.06 -5.37 -18.82
C PHE A 137 -9.11 -5.20 -20.01
N GLN A 138 -9.30 -4.16 -20.83
CA GLN A 138 -8.34 -3.81 -21.88
C GLN A 138 -6.97 -3.43 -21.31
N THR A 139 -6.89 -2.87 -20.11
CA THR A 139 -5.62 -2.55 -19.44
C THR A 139 -4.83 -3.81 -19.13
N ILE A 140 -5.50 -4.89 -18.69
CA ILE A 140 -4.85 -6.20 -18.49
C ILE A 140 -4.35 -6.76 -19.82
N ILE A 141 -5.17 -6.68 -20.88
CA ILE A 141 -4.79 -7.16 -22.22
C ILE A 141 -3.55 -6.40 -22.73
N LYS A 142 -3.53 -5.07 -22.59
CA LYS A 142 -2.41 -4.21 -22.98
C LYS A 142 -1.15 -4.46 -22.15
N ALA A 143 -1.29 -4.65 -20.84
CA ALA A 143 -0.17 -4.97 -19.96
C ALA A 143 0.39 -6.37 -20.18
N GLY A 144 -0.44 -7.27 -20.71
CA GLY A 144 -0.09 -8.65 -21.01
C GLY A 144 0.29 -9.44 -19.76
N VAL A 145 1.02 -10.53 -20.01
CA VAL A 145 1.55 -11.43 -18.96
C VAL A 145 2.37 -10.67 -17.90
N PRO A 146 3.24 -9.69 -18.24
CA PRO A 146 4.01 -8.96 -17.25
C PRO A 146 3.15 -8.23 -16.18
N GLY A 147 2.05 -7.59 -16.58
CA GLY A 147 1.16 -6.93 -15.64
C GLY A 147 0.52 -7.90 -14.65
N ILE A 148 0.14 -9.09 -15.12
CA ILE A 148 -0.42 -10.15 -14.27
C ILE A 148 0.63 -10.69 -13.31
N LEU A 149 1.84 -10.96 -13.82
CA LEU A 149 2.96 -11.41 -13.01
C LEU A 149 3.30 -10.39 -11.92
N LEU A 150 3.29 -9.09 -12.22
CA LEU A 150 3.53 -8.06 -11.22
C LEU A 150 2.49 -8.08 -10.10
N GLY A 151 1.21 -8.28 -10.42
CA GLY A 151 0.15 -8.42 -9.41
C GLY A 151 0.34 -9.65 -8.52
N LEU A 152 0.70 -10.79 -9.13
CA LEU A 152 1.00 -12.03 -8.39
C LEU A 152 2.26 -11.87 -7.52
N MET A 153 3.31 -11.25 -8.05
CA MET A 153 4.53 -10.92 -7.30
C MET A 153 4.21 -10.01 -6.12
N THR A 154 3.39 -8.97 -6.31
CA THR A 154 2.98 -8.08 -5.23
C THR A 154 2.30 -8.85 -4.11
N LEU A 155 1.33 -9.70 -4.46
CA LEU A 155 0.59 -10.53 -3.50
C LEU A 155 1.52 -11.48 -2.71
N ILE A 156 2.43 -12.15 -3.40
CA ILE A 156 3.32 -13.16 -2.80
C ILE A 156 4.46 -12.52 -2.02
N VAL A 157 5.10 -11.48 -2.56
CA VAL A 157 6.29 -10.87 -1.96
C VAL A 157 5.91 -9.94 -0.81
N THR A 158 4.76 -9.26 -0.89
CA THR A 158 4.40 -8.27 0.14
C THR A 158 3.28 -8.77 1.03
N GLY A 159 2.21 -9.35 0.47
CA GLY A 159 1.07 -9.83 1.26
C GLY A 159 1.44 -10.98 2.20
N VAL A 160 2.08 -12.04 1.67
CA VAL A 160 2.42 -13.23 2.48
C VAL A 160 3.42 -12.90 3.59
N PRO A 161 4.55 -12.19 3.35
CA PRO A 161 5.45 -11.80 4.43
C PRO A 161 4.80 -10.84 5.43
N SER A 162 3.99 -9.87 4.99
CA SER A 162 3.31 -8.96 5.92
C SER A 162 2.34 -9.68 6.86
N TYR A 163 1.67 -10.75 6.40
CA TYR A 163 0.91 -11.65 7.28
C TYR A 163 1.80 -12.25 8.37
N PHE A 164 2.95 -12.81 8.02
CA PHE A 164 3.86 -13.44 9.00
C PHE A 164 4.50 -12.41 9.94
N VAL A 165 4.92 -11.26 9.43
CA VAL A 165 5.45 -10.16 10.25
C VAL A 165 4.41 -9.71 11.27
N TYR A 166 3.16 -9.49 10.83
CA TYR A 166 2.07 -9.15 11.75
C TYR A 166 1.82 -10.27 12.75
N LYS A 167 1.89 -11.52 12.29
CA LYS A 167 1.72 -12.70 13.12
C LYS A 167 2.72 -12.82 14.26
N TRP A 168 3.99 -12.54 13.98
CA TRP A 168 5.06 -12.73 14.94
C TRP A 168 5.30 -11.53 15.83
N LEU A 169 5.12 -10.31 15.30
CA LEU A 169 5.42 -9.09 16.05
C LEU A 169 4.24 -8.59 16.88
N VAL A 170 3.00 -8.90 16.50
CA VAL A 170 1.82 -8.47 17.26
C VAL A 170 1.28 -9.64 18.10
N PRO A 171 1.32 -9.53 19.44
CA PRO A 171 0.85 -10.59 20.33
C PRO A 171 -0.61 -10.97 20.04
N LYS A 172 -0.91 -12.27 20.08
CA LYS A 172 -2.27 -12.81 19.85
C LYS A 172 -3.35 -12.15 20.73
N LYS A 173 -2.99 -11.69 21.93
CA LYS A 173 -3.92 -11.01 22.85
C LYS A 173 -4.37 -9.61 22.38
N MET A 174 -3.61 -8.97 21.48
CA MET A 174 -3.84 -7.58 21.03
C MET A 174 -4.41 -7.49 19.62
N ARG A 175 -4.91 -8.59 19.07
CA ARG A 175 -5.45 -8.63 17.72
C ARG A 175 -6.43 -9.78 17.55
N ARG A 176 -7.41 -9.60 16.68
CA ARG A 176 -8.38 -10.66 16.36
C ARG A 176 -7.79 -11.78 15.49
N THR A 177 -7.09 -11.41 14.42
CA THR A 177 -6.48 -12.35 13.45
C THR A 177 -5.25 -11.75 12.80
N ALA A 178 -4.29 -12.59 12.39
CA ALA A 178 -3.17 -12.12 11.57
C ALA A 178 -3.54 -11.92 10.11
N ALA A 179 -4.66 -12.49 9.65
CA ALA A 179 -5.04 -12.53 8.25
C ALA A 179 -5.13 -11.14 7.61
N VAL A 180 -5.53 -10.13 8.39
CA VAL A 180 -5.57 -8.72 7.96
C VAL A 180 -4.20 -8.22 7.48
N GLY A 181 -3.11 -8.76 8.04
CA GLY A 181 -1.76 -8.42 7.61
C GLY A 181 -1.45 -8.81 6.16
N ALA A 182 -2.17 -9.77 5.56
CA ALA A 182 -2.07 -10.05 4.13
C ALA A 182 -2.74 -8.96 3.26
N GLY A 183 -3.65 -8.16 3.83
CA GLY A 183 -4.42 -7.13 3.12
C GLY A 183 -3.57 -5.99 2.56
N VAL A 184 -2.38 -5.74 3.12
CA VAL A 184 -1.42 -4.76 2.55
C VAL A 184 -0.73 -5.29 1.28
N GLY A 185 -0.95 -6.56 0.92
CA GLY A 185 -0.43 -7.19 -0.30
C GLY A 185 -1.05 -6.69 -1.62
N THR A 186 -1.72 -5.55 -1.59
CA THR A 186 -2.37 -4.92 -2.74
C THR A 186 -1.44 -3.93 -3.43
N THR A 187 -1.79 -3.52 -4.65
CA THR A 187 -1.24 -2.30 -5.27
C THR A 187 -2.29 -1.19 -5.20
N ALA A 188 -1.90 -0.01 -4.74
CA ALA A 188 -2.78 1.14 -4.66
C ALA A 188 -3.04 1.78 -6.04
N GLY A 189 -4.22 2.39 -6.22
CA GLY A 189 -4.56 3.06 -7.48
C GLY A 189 -3.66 4.22 -7.86
N ASN A 190 -3.18 4.95 -6.85
CA ASN A 190 -2.31 6.11 -7.04
C ASN A 190 -0.90 5.72 -7.51
N ALA A 191 -0.52 4.44 -7.33
CA ALA A 191 0.75 3.92 -7.80
C ALA A 191 0.94 4.05 -9.31
N ILE A 192 -0.15 4.20 -10.09
CA ILE A 192 -0.10 4.48 -11.53
C ILE A 192 0.68 5.78 -11.81
N ALA A 193 0.62 6.76 -10.92
CA ALA A 193 1.33 8.03 -11.08
C ALA A 193 2.82 7.95 -10.69
N THR A 194 3.22 6.94 -9.91
CA THR A 194 4.58 6.81 -9.36
C THR A 194 5.67 6.72 -10.43
N PRO A 195 5.54 5.90 -11.50
CA PRO A 195 6.54 5.85 -12.57
C PRO A 195 6.78 7.22 -13.23
N ALA A 196 5.70 7.96 -13.52
CA ALA A 196 5.78 9.29 -14.11
C ALA A 196 6.41 10.31 -13.16
N ALA A 197 6.07 10.25 -11.86
CA ALA A 197 6.66 11.11 -10.84
C ALA A 197 8.18 10.88 -10.70
N ILE A 198 8.63 9.62 -10.71
CA ILE A 198 10.05 9.28 -10.68
C ILE A 198 10.76 9.79 -11.95
N ALA A 199 10.17 9.56 -13.13
CA ALA A 199 10.74 10.03 -14.40
C ALA A 199 10.81 11.56 -14.52
N ALA A 200 9.89 12.29 -13.87
CA ALA A 200 9.93 13.74 -13.80
C ALA A 200 11.09 14.26 -12.93
N VAL A 201 11.50 13.49 -11.91
CA VAL A 201 12.63 13.84 -11.04
C VAL A 201 13.96 13.38 -11.63
N ASP A 202 14.01 12.17 -12.20
CA ASP A 202 15.17 11.60 -12.87
C ASP A 202 14.80 11.14 -14.29
N PRO A 203 15.11 11.94 -15.32
CA PRO A 203 14.78 11.65 -16.71
C PRO A 203 15.39 10.35 -17.26
N SER A 204 16.39 9.76 -16.59
CA SER A 204 16.93 8.45 -16.99
C SER A 204 15.89 7.32 -16.94
N TRP A 205 14.83 7.51 -16.16
CA TRP A 205 13.70 6.58 -16.04
C TRP A 205 12.57 6.83 -17.04
N LEU A 206 12.61 7.94 -17.79
CA LEU A 206 11.57 8.33 -18.76
C LEU A 206 11.27 7.23 -19.80
N PRO A 207 12.25 6.51 -20.38
CA PRO A 207 11.99 5.45 -21.36
C PRO A 207 11.18 4.27 -20.80
N PHE A 208 11.13 4.09 -19.48
CA PHE A 208 10.50 2.95 -18.82
C PHE A 208 9.16 3.31 -18.16
N ALA A 209 8.85 4.61 -18.04
CA ALA A 209 7.72 5.12 -17.29
C ALA A 209 6.37 4.66 -17.86
N GLU A 210 6.19 4.72 -19.19
CA GLU A 210 4.94 4.30 -19.83
C GLU A 210 4.67 2.80 -19.64
N GLN A 211 5.68 1.97 -19.93
CA GLN A 211 5.57 0.52 -19.76
C GLN A 211 5.29 0.16 -18.30
N ALA A 212 5.99 0.78 -17.36
CA ALA A 212 5.77 0.57 -15.93
C ALA A 212 4.36 0.99 -15.50
N THR A 213 3.86 2.12 -16.00
CA THR A 213 2.51 2.63 -15.71
C THR A 213 1.44 1.62 -16.12
N VAL A 214 1.57 1.03 -17.31
CA VAL A 214 0.64 0.01 -17.82
C VAL A 214 0.69 -1.26 -16.96
N GLN A 215 1.88 -1.71 -16.55
CA GLN A 215 2.04 -2.88 -15.68
C GLN A 215 1.46 -2.65 -14.28
N VAL A 216 1.70 -1.48 -13.69
CA VAL A 216 1.14 -1.08 -12.39
C VAL A 216 -0.39 -1.07 -12.44
N ALA A 217 -0.98 -0.53 -13.51
CA ALA A 217 -2.42 -0.51 -13.71
C ALA A 217 -3.03 -1.92 -13.74
N ALA A 218 -2.37 -2.88 -14.39
CA ALA A 218 -2.78 -4.28 -14.35
C ALA A 218 -2.59 -4.92 -12.96
N SER A 219 -1.49 -4.61 -12.25
CA SER A 219 -1.25 -5.08 -10.89
C SER A 219 -2.35 -4.66 -9.92
N ILE A 220 -2.88 -3.44 -10.06
CA ILE A 220 -4.02 -2.95 -9.27
C ILE A 220 -5.23 -3.88 -9.43
N ILE A 221 -5.60 -4.21 -10.67
CA ILE A 221 -6.77 -5.06 -10.93
C ILE A 221 -6.54 -6.47 -10.38
N VAL A 222 -5.38 -7.05 -10.66
CA VAL A 222 -5.05 -8.42 -10.25
C VAL A 222 -5.02 -8.54 -8.72
N THR A 223 -4.38 -7.60 -8.03
CA THR A 223 -4.34 -7.62 -6.56
C THR A 223 -5.68 -7.28 -5.92
N ALA A 224 -6.50 -6.41 -6.53
CA ALA A 224 -7.84 -6.12 -6.04
C ALA A 224 -8.74 -7.36 -6.05
N ILE A 225 -8.54 -8.25 -7.03
CA ILE A 225 -9.27 -9.53 -7.12
C ILE A 225 -8.66 -10.55 -6.15
N LEU A 226 -7.34 -10.75 -6.15
CA LEU A 226 -6.71 -11.90 -5.51
C LEU A 226 -6.42 -11.73 -4.02
N VAL A 227 -6.12 -10.51 -3.53
CA VAL A 227 -5.77 -10.29 -2.11
C VAL A 227 -6.91 -10.62 -1.16
N PRO A 228 -8.20 -10.31 -1.45
CA PRO A 228 -9.31 -10.77 -0.62
C PRO A 228 -9.34 -12.28 -0.42
N PHE A 229 -9.04 -13.06 -1.46
CA PHE A 229 -8.93 -14.52 -1.35
C PHE A 229 -7.72 -14.96 -0.52
N LEU A 230 -6.59 -14.25 -0.62
CA LEU A 230 -5.41 -14.51 0.21
C LEU A 230 -5.72 -14.29 1.70
N VAL A 231 -6.40 -13.19 2.02
CA VAL A 231 -6.82 -12.86 3.39
C VAL A 231 -7.81 -13.90 3.91
N ASP A 232 -8.83 -14.26 3.12
CA ASP A 232 -9.79 -15.30 3.50
C ASP A 232 -9.13 -16.67 3.71
N PHE A 233 -8.16 -17.03 2.85
CA PHE A 233 -7.36 -18.24 3.00
C PHE A 233 -6.63 -18.28 4.34
N PHE A 234 -5.89 -17.22 4.68
CA PHE A 234 -5.19 -17.15 5.96
C PHE A 234 -6.16 -17.14 7.15
N TYR A 235 -7.29 -16.43 7.03
CA TYR A 235 -8.30 -16.40 8.07
C TYR A 235 -8.86 -17.79 8.36
N ARG A 236 -9.28 -18.53 7.32
CA ARG A 236 -9.76 -19.92 7.46
C ARG A 236 -8.69 -20.84 8.02
N TRP A 237 -7.44 -20.65 7.62
CA TRP A 237 -6.31 -21.42 8.14
C TRP A 237 -6.07 -21.16 9.64
N GLU A 238 -6.20 -19.91 10.08
CA GLU A 238 -6.14 -19.54 11.51
C GLU A 238 -7.32 -20.07 12.30
N LEU A 239 -8.53 -20.01 11.73
CA LEU A 239 -9.75 -20.52 12.35
C LEU A 239 -9.65 -22.01 12.64
N LYS A 240 -9.18 -22.81 11.65
CA LYS A 240 -8.93 -24.26 11.82
C LYS A 240 -7.89 -24.59 12.89
N ARG A 241 -7.01 -23.64 13.23
CA ARG A 241 -5.94 -23.82 14.22
C ARG A 241 -6.26 -23.18 15.58
N GLY A 242 -7.47 -22.64 15.78
CA GLY A 242 -7.84 -21.94 17.00
C GLY A 242 -6.99 -20.68 17.25
N LEU A 243 -6.48 -20.05 16.18
CA LEU A 243 -5.63 -18.87 16.26
C LEU A 243 -6.41 -17.55 16.24
N VAL A 244 -7.69 -17.58 15.87
CA VAL A 244 -8.57 -16.41 15.92
C VAL A 244 -8.95 -16.11 17.37
N ASN A 245 -8.90 -14.83 17.75
CA ASN A 245 -9.23 -14.36 19.09
C ASN A 245 -10.39 -13.37 19.02
N GLU A 246 -11.61 -13.84 19.29
CA GLU A 246 -12.82 -12.98 19.26
C GLU A 246 -12.86 -11.96 20.41
N HIS A 247 -12.03 -12.13 21.44
CA HIS A 247 -11.94 -11.25 22.61
C HIS A 247 -10.58 -10.56 22.70
N ALA A 248 -10.05 -10.13 21.55
CA ALA A 248 -8.82 -9.35 21.51
C ALA A 248 -8.97 -8.09 22.39
N ILE A 249 -7.92 -7.75 23.14
CA ILE A 249 -7.86 -6.49 23.87
C ILE A 249 -7.75 -5.39 22.83
N THR A 250 -8.89 -4.85 22.40
CA THR A 250 -8.93 -3.63 21.61
C THR A 250 -8.61 -2.47 22.55
N ALA A 251 -7.89 -1.48 22.06
CA ALA A 251 -7.78 -0.21 22.76
C ALA A 251 -9.20 0.39 22.80
N SER A 252 -9.94 0.12 23.87
CA SER A 252 -11.28 0.64 24.05
C SER A 252 -11.18 2.16 24.04
N VAL A 253 -11.64 2.81 22.97
CA VAL A 253 -12.12 4.18 23.09
C VAL A 253 -13.33 4.07 23.99
N LYS A 254 -13.20 4.51 25.25
CA LYS A 254 -14.35 4.63 26.14
C LYS A 254 -15.27 5.68 25.52
N VAL A 255 -16.29 5.22 24.82
CA VAL A 255 -17.41 6.08 24.43
C VAL A 255 -18.27 6.24 25.68
N ASP A 256 -18.49 7.48 26.10
CA ASP A 256 -19.40 7.74 27.21
C ASP A 256 -20.86 7.43 26.82
N ALA A 257 -21.76 7.42 27.80
CA ALA A 257 -23.19 7.14 27.57
C ALA A 257 -23.89 8.19 26.66
N ALA A 258 -23.19 9.24 26.22
CA ALA A 258 -23.68 10.29 25.33
C ALA A 258 -23.15 10.18 23.89
N GLY A 259 -22.30 9.19 23.58
CA GLY A 259 -21.80 8.97 22.22
C GLY A 259 -20.72 9.95 21.77
N GLN A 260 -20.09 10.68 22.69
CA GLN A 260 -18.94 11.53 22.37
C GLN A 260 -17.62 10.79 22.66
N GLN A 261 -16.67 10.93 21.72
CA GLN A 261 -15.31 10.42 21.87
C GLN A 261 -14.59 11.26 22.93
N LEU A 262 -14.06 10.62 23.98
CA LEU A 262 -13.10 11.23 24.90
C LEU A 262 -11.77 11.54 24.18
#